data_AF-A0A7J7ITN2-F1
#
_entry.id   AF-A0A7J7ITN2-F1
#
_cell.length_a   1.000
_cell.length_b   1.000
_cell.length_c   1.000
_cell.angle_alpha   90.00
_cell.angle_beta   90.00
_cell.angle_gamma   90.00
#
_symmetry.space_group_name_H-M   'P 1'
#
loop_
_entity.id
_entity.type
_entity.pdbx_description
1 polymer ?
#
loop_
_entity_poly.entity_id
_entity_poly.type
_entity_poly.pdbx_seq_one_letter_code
_entity_poly.pdbx_strand_id
1 'polypeptide(L)'
;MGNSSTTTSNCTKLTKHLEHLIVMSNTKSRNIAYRSLEVSSNEIMKSRRAYTVPQQLLRSYELPALTSVHTIPKRYEETRPVKLQDFTHQQIIALGELINRQSHEKQETFSRMAVEKAVASTWEDAHQIKVEAVQEALNALQIQHEKQLKKLSRQHERRVKEEILTVETKMQNKMREALEAERKLANQKLEEAISKVKADCAIQLRLAVEAAREQERETAKIQLEHAQREFESTLEDTKTVLQKEKEQALEKLKEKMNKEQVDAIKKVHGEELVIRQSALAELRAHLEMKIDSLNNKINELEKEILARDEIIVSVQSKRELLYDQLVQAQTDFQHFIDHHPRFDSGQTNYLLPNVIANPQILNPYLEKQLNP
;
A
#
# COMPACT_ATOMS: atom_id res chain seq x y z
N MET A 1 21.93 -25.48 29.71
CA MET A 1 22.85 -25.59 30.87
C MET A 1 22.04 -26.05 32.07
N GLY A 2 22.42 -27.17 32.69
CA GLY A 2 21.94 -27.56 34.02
C GLY A 2 21.03 -28.79 34.09
N ASN A 3 21.61 -29.86 34.64
CA ASN A 3 20.98 -30.95 35.44
C ASN A 3 20.99 -32.35 34.81
N SER A 4 22.15 -33.02 34.87
CA SER A 4 22.34 -34.45 34.54
C SER A 4 23.22 -35.21 35.55
N SER A 5 23.16 -34.85 36.84
CA SER A 5 24.04 -35.39 37.90
C SER A 5 23.40 -36.42 38.85
N THR A 6 22.17 -36.89 38.62
CA THR A 6 21.48 -37.83 39.53
C THR A 6 21.44 -39.29 39.08
N THR A 7 21.86 -39.63 37.86
CA THR A 7 21.74 -41.00 37.34
C THR A 7 22.94 -41.91 37.63
N THR A 8 24.13 -41.35 37.91
CA THR A 8 25.34 -42.15 38.21
C THR A 8 25.38 -42.71 39.64
N SER A 9 24.67 -42.11 40.60
CA SER A 9 24.65 -42.56 42.00
C SER A 9 23.81 -43.84 42.22
N ASN A 10 22.79 -44.07 41.39
CA ASN A 10 21.94 -45.26 41.52
C ASN A 10 22.55 -46.52 40.88
N CYS A 11 23.44 -46.35 39.89
CA CYS A 11 24.13 -47.47 39.24
C CYS A 11 25.18 -48.14 40.14
N THR A 12 25.84 -47.38 41.03
CA THR A 12 26.85 -47.91 41.95
C THR A 12 26.25 -48.66 43.14
N LYS A 13 25.00 -48.34 43.53
CA LYS A 13 24.26 -49.07 44.56
C LYS A 13 23.75 -50.43 44.07
N LEU A 14 23.28 -50.49 42.82
CA LEU A 14 22.80 -51.74 42.20
C LEU A 14 23.94 -52.75 41.94
N THR A 15 25.11 -52.27 41.52
CA THR A 15 26.29 -53.12 41.30
C THR A 15 26.80 -53.74 42.61
N LYS A 16 26.92 -52.95 43.68
CA LYS A 16 27.29 -53.49 45.01
C LYS A 16 26.30 -54.50 45.57
N HIS A 17 25.00 -54.33 45.30
CA HIS A 17 23.98 -55.28 45.77
C HIS A 17 24.03 -56.61 45.00
N LEU A 18 24.32 -56.57 43.69
CA LEU A 18 24.51 -57.76 42.87
C LEU A 18 25.79 -58.53 43.24
N GLU A 19 26.89 -57.84 43.53
CA GLU A 19 28.13 -58.48 44.03
C GLU A 19 27.90 -59.20 45.36
N HIS A 20 27.18 -58.59 46.29
CA HIS A 20 26.84 -59.24 47.57
C HIS A 20 25.97 -60.49 47.39
N LEU A 21 24.99 -60.47 46.47
CA LEU A 21 24.15 -61.63 46.17
C LEU A 21 24.92 -62.78 45.51
N ILE A 22 25.91 -62.48 44.66
CA ILE A 22 26.77 -63.49 44.03
C ILE A 22 27.72 -64.13 45.06
N VAL A 23 28.23 -63.36 46.03
CA VAL A 23 29.05 -63.91 47.13
C VAL A 23 28.21 -64.78 48.07
N MET A 24 26.96 -64.40 48.35
CA MET A 24 26.06 -65.19 49.20
C MET A 24 25.57 -66.49 48.54
N SER A 25 25.39 -66.52 47.21
CA SER A 25 25.02 -67.77 46.52
C SER A 25 26.18 -68.76 46.45
N ASN A 26 27.41 -68.27 46.20
CA ASN A 26 28.61 -69.12 46.16
C ASN A 26 28.99 -69.70 47.53
N THR A 27 28.73 -69.00 48.64
CA THR A 27 28.99 -69.51 50.00
C THR A 27 27.97 -70.57 50.43
N LYS A 28 26.71 -70.47 50.02
CA LYS A 28 25.70 -71.52 50.23
C LYS A 28 26.01 -72.79 49.44
N SER A 29 26.41 -72.67 48.17
CA SER A 29 26.79 -73.83 47.35
C SER A 29 28.05 -74.53 47.86
N ARG A 30 29.04 -73.78 48.37
CA ARG A 30 30.22 -74.38 49.04
C ARG A 30 29.84 -75.14 50.31
N ASN A 31 28.98 -74.58 51.17
CA ASN A 31 28.59 -75.26 52.42
C ASN A 31 27.80 -76.55 52.21
N ILE A 32 27.04 -76.68 51.11
CA ILE A 32 26.34 -77.92 50.77
C ILE A 32 27.34 -79.00 50.33
N ALA A 33 28.36 -78.64 49.54
CA ALA A 33 29.39 -79.58 49.09
C ALA A 33 30.26 -80.12 50.25
N TYR A 34 30.57 -79.29 51.26
CA TYR A 34 31.31 -79.76 52.44
C TYR A 34 30.49 -80.68 53.36
N ARG A 35 29.17 -80.44 53.50
CA ARG A 35 28.30 -81.33 54.29
C ARG A 35 28.11 -82.72 53.66
N SER A 36 28.12 -82.82 52.33
CA SER A 36 28.00 -84.12 51.65
C SER A 36 29.27 -84.99 51.76
N LEU A 37 30.45 -84.38 51.89
CA LEU A 37 31.71 -85.10 52.09
C LEU A 37 31.90 -85.59 53.53
N GLU A 38 31.40 -84.86 54.54
CA GLU A 38 31.48 -85.28 55.95
C GLU A 38 30.54 -86.44 56.32
N VAL A 39 29.40 -86.58 55.62
CA VAL A 39 28.48 -87.71 55.85
C VAL A 39 29.03 -89.00 55.25
N SER A 40 29.70 -88.94 54.09
CA SER A 40 30.30 -90.13 53.45
C SER A 40 31.55 -90.63 54.19
N SER A 41 32.40 -89.76 54.74
CA SER A 41 33.55 -90.18 55.54
C SER A 41 33.16 -90.80 56.90
N ASN A 42 32.07 -90.33 57.52
CA ASN A 42 31.60 -90.85 58.80
C ASN A 42 30.85 -92.20 58.70
N GLU A 43 30.30 -92.55 57.55
CA GLU A 43 29.70 -93.88 57.32
C GLU A 43 30.75 -94.94 56.95
N ILE A 44 31.84 -94.56 56.26
CA ILE A 44 32.94 -95.48 55.93
C ILE A 44 33.80 -95.81 57.18
N MET A 45 33.87 -94.90 58.17
CA MET A 45 34.59 -95.12 59.43
C MET A 45 33.81 -95.97 60.47
N LYS A 46 32.48 -96.14 60.33
CA LYS A 46 31.65 -96.90 61.29
C LYS A 46 31.54 -98.40 61.01
N SER A 47 32.10 -98.87 59.89
CA SER A 47 32.04 -100.30 59.48
C SER A 47 33.30 -101.10 59.79
N ARG A 48 34.31 -100.50 60.45
CA ARG A 48 35.37 -101.28 61.12
C ARG A 48 34.87 -101.79 62.47
N ARG A 49 33.90 -102.70 62.44
CA ARG A 49 33.67 -103.60 63.57
C ARG A 49 34.92 -104.45 63.73
N ALA A 50 35.58 -104.29 64.88
CA ALA A 50 36.66 -105.13 65.34
C ALA A 50 36.24 -106.61 65.24
N TYR A 51 36.75 -107.32 64.24
CA TYR A 51 36.92 -108.75 64.35
C TYR A 51 38.14 -108.97 65.24
N THR A 52 37.87 -109.04 66.54
CA THR A 52 38.78 -109.60 67.52
C THR A 52 38.93 -111.08 67.15
N VAL A 53 40.03 -111.44 66.49
CA VAL A 53 40.48 -112.82 66.48
C VAL A 53 40.67 -113.20 67.95
N PRO A 54 40.00 -114.23 68.48
CA PRO A 54 40.37 -114.74 69.78
C PRO A 54 41.78 -115.32 69.61
N GLN A 55 42.80 -114.55 69.98
CA GLN A 55 44.05 -115.10 70.44
C GLN A 55 43.71 -115.88 71.70
N GLN A 56 43.19 -117.11 71.52
CA GLN A 56 43.46 -118.16 72.48
C GLN A 56 44.97 -118.29 72.47
N LEU A 57 45.57 -117.60 73.43
CA LEU A 57 46.87 -117.92 73.96
C LEU A 57 46.97 -119.44 74.01
N LEU A 58 47.76 -119.97 73.08
CA LEU A 58 48.52 -121.19 73.25
C LEU A 58 49.31 -121.04 74.55
N ARG A 59 48.64 -121.24 75.69
CA ARG A 59 49.30 -121.71 76.90
C ARG A 59 49.74 -123.12 76.55
N SER A 60 51.00 -123.21 76.13
CA SER A 60 51.81 -124.39 76.28
C SER A 60 51.69 -124.85 77.73
N TYR A 61 50.77 -125.79 77.99
CA TYR A 61 50.87 -126.63 79.16
C TYR A 61 52.14 -127.46 78.95
N GLU A 62 53.25 -126.97 79.49
CA GLU A 62 54.40 -127.81 79.78
C GLU A 62 53.91 -128.88 80.76
N LEU A 63 53.64 -130.06 80.21
CA LEU A 63 53.39 -131.27 80.99
C LEU A 63 54.60 -131.45 81.93
N PRO A 64 54.39 -131.56 83.26
CA PRO A 64 55.48 -131.82 84.18
C PRO A 64 56.17 -133.13 83.78
N ALA A 65 57.51 -133.09 83.69
CA ALA A 65 58.34 -134.24 83.43
C ALA A 65 57.97 -135.37 84.40
N LEU A 66 57.32 -136.41 83.88
CA LEU A 66 57.05 -137.64 84.61
C LEU A 66 58.39 -138.29 84.90
N THR A 67 58.86 -138.06 86.12
CA THR A 67 60.00 -138.74 86.71
C THR A 67 59.72 -140.24 86.71
N SER A 68 60.63 -140.93 86.04
CA SER A 68 60.86 -142.37 86.10
C SER A 68 60.67 -142.92 87.52
N VAL A 69 59.57 -143.65 87.74
CA VAL A 69 59.40 -144.53 88.90
C VAL A 69 58.80 -145.85 88.43
N HIS A 70 59.64 -146.89 88.53
CA HIS A 70 59.35 -148.32 88.63
C HIS A 70 58.23 -148.97 87.79
N THR A 71 58.68 -149.66 86.73
CA THR A 71 58.43 -151.09 86.49
C THR A 71 57.06 -151.63 86.91
N ILE A 72 56.07 -151.40 86.06
CA ILE A 72 55.06 -152.41 85.75
C ILE A 72 55.26 -152.77 84.27
N PRO A 73 55.54 -154.05 83.93
CA PRO A 73 55.69 -154.45 82.53
C PRO A 73 54.39 -154.16 81.77
N LYS A 74 54.39 -153.18 80.89
CA LYS A 74 53.30 -152.96 79.92
C LYS A 74 53.37 -154.04 78.83
N ARG A 75 53.14 -155.28 79.23
CA ARG A 75 53.12 -156.49 78.36
C ARG A 75 52.00 -156.50 77.31
N TYR A 76 51.21 -155.44 77.24
CA TYR A 76 50.05 -155.31 76.36
C TYR A 76 50.31 -154.40 75.16
N GLU A 77 51.29 -153.48 75.22
CA GLU A 77 51.57 -152.51 74.12
C GLU A 77 52.19 -153.19 72.87
N GLU A 78 52.77 -154.38 73.02
CA GLU A 78 53.34 -155.16 71.90
C GLU A 78 52.46 -156.34 71.46
N THR A 79 51.22 -156.41 71.96
CA THR A 79 50.29 -157.44 71.52
C THR A 79 49.71 -157.10 70.14
N ARG A 80 49.50 -158.11 69.30
CA ARG A 80 48.91 -157.97 67.94
C ARG A 80 47.66 -157.08 67.88
N PRO A 81 46.74 -157.09 68.86
CA PRO A 81 45.57 -156.21 68.88
C PRO A 81 45.92 -154.72 68.98
N VAL A 82 46.94 -154.34 69.75
CA VAL A 82 47.34 -152.93 69.92
C VAL A 82 47.95 -152.38 68.63
N LYS A 83 48.85 -153.13 67.97
CA LYS A 83 49.39 -152.73 66.66
C LYS A 83 48.31 -152.62 65.58
N LEU A 84 47.32 -153.52 65.62
CA LEU A 84 46.17 -153.46 64.72
C LEU A 84 45.30 -152.23 65.02
N GLN A 85 45.08 -151.91 66.30
CA GLN A 85 44.35 -150.72 66.73
C GLN A 85 45.06 -149.42 66.35
N ASP A 86 46.39 -149.36 66.49
CA ASP A 86 47.18 -148.19 66.05
C ASP A 86 47.13 -148.01 64.54
N PHE A 87 47.25 -149.11 63.78
CA PHE A 87 47.14 -149.08 62.33
C PHE A 87 45.74 -148.66 61.87
N THR A 88 44.67 -149.20 62.47
CA THR A 88 43.30 -148.79 62.15
C THR A 88 43.04 -147.35 62.58
N HIS A 89 43.58 -146.89 63.70
CA HIS A 89 43.46 -145.49 64.11
C HIS A 89 44.16 -144.54 63.14
N GLN A 90 45.39 -144.87 62.70
CA GLN A 90 46.10 -144.12 61.66
C GLN A 90 45.33 -144.10 60.34
N GLN A 91 44.72 -145.22 59.94
CA GLN A 91 43.85 -145.27 58.76
C GLN A 91 42.60 -144.40 58.91
N ILE A 92 41.96 -144.40 60.08
CA ILE A 92 40.80 -143.54 60.37
C ILE A 92 41.20 -142.07 60.33
N ILE A 93 42.36 -141.70 60.90
CA ILE A 93 42.89 -140.33 60.83
C ILE A 93 43.15 -139.94 59.38
N ALA A 94 43.85 -140.79 58.60
CA ALA A 94 44.15 -140.51 57.20
C ALA A 94 42.88 -140.37 56.35
N LEU A 95 41.86 -141.21 56.60
CA LEU A 95 40.55 -141.07 55.97
C LEU A 95 39.84 -139.77 56.40
N GLY A 96 39.92 -139.41 57.68
CA GLY A 96 39.38 -138.16 58.21
C GLY A 96 40.04 -136.92 57.59
N GLU A 97 41.36 -136.92 57.45
CA GLU A 97 42.12 -135.87 56.77
C GLU A 97 41.72 -135.76 55.29
N LEU A 98 41.55 -136.89 54.60
CA LEU A 98 41.13 -136.92 53.20
C LEU A 98 39.72 -136.33 53.04
N ILE A 99 38.76 -136.75 53.86
CA ILE A 99 37.38 -136.22 53.85
C ILE A 99 37.37 -134.73 54.18
N ASN A 100 38.15 -134.31 55.19
CA ASN A 100 38.24 -132.91 55.58
C ASN A 100 38.84 -132.07 54.45
N ARG A 101 39.91 -132.54 53.80
CA ARG A 101 40.51 -131.87 52.64
C ARG A 101 39.53 -131.72 51.49
N GLN A 102 38.82 -132.80 51.12
CA GLN A 102 37.79 -132.73 50.07
C GLN A 102 36.64 -131.78 50.43
N SER A 103 36.22 -131.74 51.70
CA SER A 103 35.21 -130.80 52.19
C SER A 103 35.68 -129.35 52.10
N HIS A 104 36.94 -129.08 52.50
CA HIS A 104 37.55 -127.77 52.37
C HIS A 104 37.69 -127.32 50.91
N GLU A 105 38.14 -128.19 50.00
CA GLU A 105 38.25 -127.88 48.57
C GLU A 105 36.88 -127.54 47.96
N LYS A 106 35.82 -128.29 48.33
CA LYS A 106 34.44 -127.99 47.91
C LYS A 106 33.96 -126.65 48.46
N GLN A 107 34.26 -126.35 49.72
CA GLN A 107 33.88 -125.08 50.33
C GLN A 107 34.65 -123.90 49.73
N GLU A 108 35.94 -124.06 49.45
CA GLU A 108 36.76 -123.04 48.78
C GLU A 108 36.27 -122.78 47.36
N THR A 109 35.98 -123.83 46.59
CA THR A 109 35.45 -123.66 45.23
C THR A 109 34.08 -122.97 45.24
N PHE A 110 33.18 -123.36 46.15
CA PHE A 110 31.91 -122.66 46.34
C PHE A 110 32.09 -121.20 46.74
N SER A 111 33.01 -120.92 47.68
CA SER A 111 33.33 -119.56 48.12
C SER A 111 33.92 -118.73 46.98
N ARG A 112 34.84 -119.28 46.18
CA ARG A 112 35.42 -118.61 45.01
C ARG A 112 34.33 -118.31 43.98
N MET A 113 33.47 -119.27 43.65
CA MET A 113 32.35 -119.05 42.73
C MET A 113 31.37 -117.99 43.24
N ALA A 114 31.07 -117.98 44.54
CA ALA A 114 30.21 -116.97 45.16
C ALA A 114 30.85 -115.57 45.09
N VAL A 115 32.16 -115.47 45.33
CA VAL A 115 32.92 -114.22 45.20
C VAL A 115 32.95 -113.76 43.74
N GLU A 116 33.25 -114.64 42.79
CA GLU A 116 33.27 -114.30 41.36
C GLU A 116 31.90 -113.80 40.88
N LYS A 117 30.81 -114.47 41.30
CA LYS A 117 29.45 -114.03 40.99
C LYS A 117 29.12 -112.66 41.60
N ALA A 118 29.51 -112.43 42.86
CA ALA A 118 29.32 -111.14 43.51
C ALA A 118 30.13 -110.04 42.81
N VAL A 119 31.38 -110.31 42.45
CA VAL A 119 32.25 -109.39 41.72
C VAL A 119 31.63 -109.05 40.35
N ALA A 120 31.19 -110.05 39.58
CA ALA A 120 30.53 -109.83 38.29
C ALA A 120 29.27 -108.95 38.44
N SER A 121 28.40 -109.25 39.40
CA SER A 121 27.21 -108.43 39.70
C SER A 121 27.59 -106.98 40.04
N THR A 122 28.60 -106.77 40.89
CA THR A 122 29.04 -105.41 41.24
C THR A 122 29.64 -104.65 40.06
N TRP A 123 30.29 -105.35 39.11
CA TRP A 123 30.80 -104.75 37.88
C TRP A 123 29.67 -104.35 36.93
N GLU A 124 28.62 -105.16 36.82
CA GLU A 124 27.42 -104.84 36.04
C GLU A 124 26.72 -103.61 36.61
N ASP A 125 26.50 -103.56 37.93
CA ASP A 125 25.91 -102.41 38.63
C ASP A 125 26.76 -101.15 38.43
N ALA A 126 28.09 -101.25 38.60
CA ALA A 126 29.01 -100.13 38.39
C ALA A 126 29.00 -99.65 36.92
N HIS A 127 28.85 -100.56 35.97
CA HIS A 127 28.73 -100.21 34.56
C HIS A 127 27.43 -99.47 34.26
N GLN A 128 26.29 -99.94 34.80
CA GLN A 128 24.99 -99.28 34.65
C GLN A 128 25.01 -97.88 35.24
N ILE A 129 25.49 -97.72 36.49
CA ILE A 129 25.62 -96.41 37.15
C ILE A 129 26.50 -95.46 36.32
N LYS A 130 27.60 -95.97 35.76
CA LYS A 130 28.48 -95.17 34.91
C LYS A 130 27.76 -94.71 33.63
N VAL A 131 27.02 -95.59 32.97
CA VAL A 131 26.26 -95.27 31.75
C VAL A 131 25.18 -94.24 32.05
N GLU A 132 24.43 -94.41 33.15
CA GLU A 132 23.41 -93.46 33.60
C GLU A 132 24.03 -92.10 33.90
N ALA A 133 25.12 -92.04 34.68
CA ALA A 133 25.80 -90.78 35.00
C ALA A 133 26.34 -90.07 33.75
N VAL A 134 26.86 -90.81 32.76
CA VAL A 134 27.29 -90.25 31.47
C VAL A 134 26.09 -89.71 30.70
N GLN A 135 24.99 -90.45 30.64
CA GLN A 135 23.79 -90.03 29.93
C GLN A 135 23.17 -88.77 30.57
N GLU A 136 23.11 -88.71 31.89
CA GLU A 136 22.67 -87.52 32.64
C GLU A 136 23.57 -86.31 32.38
N ALA A 137 24.90 -86.51 32.38
CA ALA A 137 25.86 -85.46 32.07
C ALA A 137 25.70 -84.95 30.63
N LEU A 138 25.50 -85.84 29.65
CA LEU A 138 25.25 -85.48 28.25
C LEU A 138 23.93 -84.72 28.09
N ASN A 139 22.85 -85.19 28.72
CA ASN A 139 21.55 -84.51 28.70
C ASN A 139 21.64 -83.12 29.34
N ALA A 140 22.31 -83.00 30.49
CA ALA A 140 22.52 -81.72 31.16
C ALA A 140 23.33 -80.75 30.29
N LEU A 141 24.39 -81.24 29.64
CA LEU A 141 25.22 -80.46 28.72
C LEU A 141 24.41 -80.00 27.50
N GLN A 142 23.59 -80.88 26.90
CA GLN A 142 22.71 -80.56 25.79
C GLN A 142 21.72 -79.45 26.18
N ILE A 143 21.06 -79.57 27.35
CA ILE A 143 20.14 -78.55 27.85
C ILE A 143 20.86 -77.21 28.06
N GLN A 144 22.10 -77.22 28.56
CA GLN A 144 22.89 -76.00 28.71
C GLN A 144 23.23 -75.38 27.36
N HIS A 145 23.67 -76.18 26.38
CA HIS A 145 23.95 -75.71 25.03
C HIS A 145 22.71 -75.15 24.34
N GLU A 146 21.57 -75.82 24.42
CA GLU A 146 20.30 -75.33 23.86
C GLU A 146 19.89 -74.00 24.50
N LYS A 147 20.06 -73.83 25.82
CA LYS A 147 19.82 -72.56 26.51
C LYS A 147 20.76 -71.46 26.02
N GLN A 148 22.04 -71.77 25.82
CA GLN A 148 23.02 -70.81 25.30
C GLN A 148 22.71 -70.41 23.85
N LEU A 149 22.38 -71.38 22.99
CA LEU A 149 21.99 -71.13 21.59
C LEU A 149 20.72 -70.26 21.53
N LYS A 150 19.70 -70.57 22.33
CA LYS A 150 18.48 -69.74 22.41
C LYS A 150 18.78 -68.32 22.89
N LYS A 151 19.68 -68.15 23.87
CA LYS A 151 20.11 -66.83 24.35
C LYS A 151 20.84 -66.05 23.25
N LEU A 152 21.76 -66.72 22.54
CA LEU A 152 22.53 -66.11 21.45
C LEU A 152 21.63 -65.73 20.27
N SER A 153 20.71 -66.61 19.86
CA SER A 153 19.72 -66.32 18.81
C SER A 153 18.90 -65.09 19.14
N ARG A 154 18.36 -65.01 20.38
CA ARG A 154 17.59 -63.84 20.83
C ARG A 154 18.41 -62.56 20.86
N GLN A 155 19.69 -62.63 21.24
CA GLN A 155 20.58 -61.46 21.22
C GLN A 155 20.87 -61.01 19.79
N HIS A 156 21.09 -61.96 18.87
CA HIS A 156 21.31 -61.66 17.46
C HIS A 156 20.06 -61.05 16.81
N GLU A 157 18.88 -61.62 17.01
CA GLU A 157 17.61 -61.07 16.53
C GLU A 157 17.37 -59.64 17.04
N ARG A 158 17.68 -59.37 18.32
CA ARG A 158 17.57 -58.01 18.88
C ARG A 158 18.53 -57.04 18.19
N ARG A 159 19.81 -57.41 18.04
CA ARG A 159 20.80 -56.57 17.33
C ARG A 159 20.39 -56.31 15.89
N VAL A 160 19.89 -57.31 15.18
CA VAL A 160 19.42 -57.14 13.79
C VAL A 160 18.24 -56.17 13.74
N LYS A 161 17.27 -56.28 14.66
CA LYS A 161 16.14 -55.34 14.72
C LYS A 161 16.58 -53.91 15.06
N GLU A 162 17.52 -53.75 15.99
CA GLU A 162 18.11 -52.45 16.34
C GLU A 162 18.84 -51.84 15.15
N GLU A 163 19.67 -52.61 14.45
CA GLU A 163 20.38 -52.16 13.25
C GLU A 163 19.42 -51.76 12.13
N ILE A 164 18.38 -52.57 11.84
CA ILE A 164 17.34 -52.24 10.86
C ILE A 164 16.71 -50.89 11.22
N LEU A 165 16.28 -50.70 12.47
CA LEU A 165 15.68 -49.45 12.92
C LEU A 165 16.65 -48.26 12.77
N THR A 166 17.93 -48.45 13.10
CA THR A 166 18.94 -47.39 12.95
C THR A 166 19.20 -47.04 11.47
N VAL A 167 19.15 -48.02 10.58
CA VAL A 167 19.32 -47.82 9.14
C VAL A 167 18.08 -47.12 8.56
N GLU A 168 16.88 -47.56 8.92
CA GLU A 168 15.63 -46.95 8.50
C GLU A 168 15.55 -45.49 8.93
N THR A 169 15.88 -45.18 10.19
CA THR A 169 15.89 -43.81 10.70
C THR A 169 16.94 -42.94 10.00
N LYS A 170 18.16 -43.45 9.78
CA LYS A 170 19.19 -42.74 8.99
C LYS A 170 18.73 -42.48 7.55
N MET A 171 18.08 -43.46 6.91
CA MET A 171 17.57 -43.33 5.55
C MET A 171 16.44 -42.30 5.47
N GLN A 172 15.49 -42.33 6.41
CA GLN A 172 14.42 -41.33 6.50
C GLN A 172 14.96 -39.92 6.72
N ASN A 173 15.97 -39.76 7.59
CA ASN A 173 16.61 -38.46 7.82
C ASN A 173 17.32 -37.95 6.56
N LYS A 174 18.11 -38.79 5.89
CA LYS A 174 18.75 -38.42 4.61
C LYS A 174 17.73 -38.05 3.54
N MET A 175 16.62 -38.78 3.44
CA MET A 175 15.54 -38.45 2.51
C MET A 175 14.91 -37.09 2.83
N ARG A 176 14.68 -36.79 4.11
CA ARG A 176 14.15 -35.50 4.56
C ARG A 176 15.12 -34.36 4.22
N GLU A 177 16.41 -34.53 4.50
CA GLU A 177 17.45 -33.55 4.19
C GLU A 177 17.55 -33.28 2.68
N ALA A 178 17.51 -34.33 1.85
CA ALA A 178 17.52 -34.20 0.40
C ALA A 178 16.29 -33.44 -0.12
N LEU A 179 15.10 -33.75 0.42
CA LEU A 179 13.86 -33.09 0.06
C LEU A 179 13.84 -31.63 0.50
N GLU A 180 14.35 -31.31 1.69
CA GLU A 180 14.51 -29.92 2.15
C GLU A 180 15.50 -29.14 1.28
N ALA A 181 16.61 -29.76 0.86
CA ALA A 181 17.58 -29.14 -0.04
C ALA A 181 16.96 -28.86 -1.42
N GLU A 182 16.21 -29.82 -1.97
CA GLU A 182 15.49 -29.64 -3.24
C GLU A 182 14.45 -28.52 -3.15
N ARG A 183 13.65 -28.48 -2.06
CA ARG A 183 12.69 -27.40 -1.80
C ARG A 183 13.36 -26.04 -1.71
N LYS A 184 14.50 -25.92 -1.01
CA LYS A 184 15.26 -24.67 -0.92
C LYS A 184 15.73 -24.21 -2.30
N LEU A 185 16.26 -25.12 -3.10
CA LEU A 185 16.75 -24.82 -4.45
C LEU A 185 15.58 -24.42 -5.38
N ALA A 186 14.44 -25.11 -5.28
CA ALA A 186 13.23 -24.76 -6.03
C ALA A 186 12.68 -23.38 -5.62
N ASN A 187 12.65 -23.07 -4.33
CA ASN A 187 12.21 -21.77 -3.83
C ASN A 187 13.14 -20.64 -4.29
N GLN A 188 14.46 -20.83 -4.25
CA GLN A 188 15.42 -19.85 -4.77
C GLN A 188 15.19 -19.58 -6.27
N LYS A 189 15.04 -20.62 -7.07
CA LYS A 189 14.71 -20.48 -8.50
C LYS A 189 13.39 -19.74 -8.73
N LEU A 190 12.39 -20.01 -7.89
CA LEU A 190 11.09 -19.32 -7.96
C LEU A 190 11.23 -17.85 -7.57
N GLU A 191 11.97 -17.53 -6.52
CA GLU A 191 12.25 -16.15 -6.10
C GLU A 191 12.99 -15.37 -7.18
N GLU A 192 14.01 -15.97 -7.81
CA GLU A 192 14.71 -15.38 -8.95
C GLU A 192 13.77 -15.13 -10.14
N ALA A 193 12.89 -16.09 -10.46
CA ALA A 193 11.90 -15.93 -11.53
C ALA A 193 10.92 -14.79 -11.22
N ILE A 194 10.41 -14.72 -9.98
CA ILE A 194 9.54 -13.63 -9.53
C ILE A 194 10.26 -12.28 -9.61
N SER A 195 11.53 -12.23 -9.21
CA SER A 195 12.35 -11.00 -9.27
C SER A 195 12.50 -10.52 -10.72
N LYS A 196 12.80 -11.42 -11.66
CA LYS A 196 12.89 -11.12 -13.09
C LYS A 196 11.56 -10.58 -13.64
N VAL A 197 10.46 -11.27 -13.36
CA VAL A 197 9.12 -10.83 -13.80
C VAL A 197 8.75 -9.45 -13.22
N LYS A 198 9.11 -9.18 -11.96
CA LYS A 198 8.91 -7.86 -11.35
C LYS A 198 9.73 -6.77 -12.05
N ALA A 199 10.99 -7.05 -12.38
CA ALA A 199 11.85 -6.12 -13.11
C ALA A 199 11.28 -5.84 -14.52
N ASP A 200 10.89 -6.87 -15.24
CA ASP A 200 10.28 -6.73 -16.57
C ASP A 200 8.97 -5.92 -16.51
N CYS A 201 8.12 -6.19 -15.52
CA CYS A 201 6.89 -5.43 -15.28
C CYS A 201 7.17 -3.96 -14.96
N ALA A 202 8.19 -3.68 -14.14
CA ALA A 202 8.60 -2.30 -13.85
C ALA A 202 9.09 -1.55 -15.10
N ILE A 203 9.83 -2.24 -15.99
CA ILE A 203 10.26 -1.69 -17.28
C ILE A 203 9.05 -1.43 -18.18
N GLN A 204 8.13 -2.40 -18.31
CA GLN A 204 6.90 -2.23 -19.11
C GLN A 204 6.02 -1.09 -18.59
N LEU A 205 5.86 -0.97 -17.27
CA LEU A 205 5.13 0.13 -16.65
C LEU A 205 5.77 1.48 -17.00
N ARG A 206 7.10 1.57 -16.90
CA ARG A 206 7.83 2.80 -17.25
C ARG A 206 7.61 3.17 -18.72
N LEU A 207 7.75 2.22 -19.64
CA LEU A 207 7.51 2.44 -21.07
C LEU A 207 6.07 2.86 -21.35
N ALA A 208 5.09 2.23 -20.69
CA ALA A 208 3.68 2.59 -20.83
C ALA A 208 3.39 4.01 -20.30
N VAL A 209 4.00 4.41 -19.18
CA VAL A 209 3.88 5.76 -18.63
C VAL A 209 4.56 6.80 -19.52
N GLU A 210 5.74 6.49 -20.07
CA GLU A 210 6.44 7.36 -21.02
C GLU A 210 5.59 7.56 -22.30
N ALA A 211 5.05 6.48 -22.87
CA ALA A 211 4.15 6.56 -24.02
C ALA A 211 2.87 7.35 -23.73
N ALA A 212 2.25 7.15 -22.56
CA ALA A 212 1.07 7.93 -22.15
C ALA A 212 1.38 9.42 -22.00
N ARG A 213 2.55 9.77 -21.45
CA ARG A 213 3.00 11.17 -21.33
C ARG A 213 3.28 11.81 -22.69
N GLU A 214 3.82 11.06 -23.65
CA GLU A 214 4.00 11.54 -25.02
C GLU A 214 2.65 11.84 -25.68
N GLN A 215 1.67 10.95 -25.54
CA GLN A 215 0.30 11.19 -26.02
C GLN A 215 -0.36 12.39 -25.34
N GLU A 216 -0.15 12.56 -24.03
CA GLU A 216 -0.64 13.72 -23.28
C GLU A 216 0.00 15.02 -23.79
N ARG A 217 1.31 15.03 -24.08
CA ARG A 217 1.99 16.19 -24.66
C ARG A 217 1.48 16.53 -26.05
N GLU A 218 1.27 15.52 -26.89
CA GLU A 218 0.76 15.72 -28.25
C GLU A 218 -0.67 16.28 -28.21
N THR A 219 -1.54 15.71 -27.37
CA THR A 219 -2.91 16.21 -27.20
C THR A 219 -2.94 17.62 -26.57
N ALA A 220 -2.09 17.91 -25.58
CA ALA A 220 -1.95 19.25 -25.03
C ALA A 220 -1.47 20.27 -26.08
N LYS A 221 -0.54 19.88 -26.96
CA LYS A 221 -0.08 20.74 -28.06
C LYS A 221 -1.21 21.02 -29.06
N ILE A 222 -1.96 20.01 -29.46
CA ILE A 222 -3.12 20.17 -30.36
C ILE A 222 -4.18 21.09 -29.73
N GLN A 223 -4.47 20.92 -28.44
CA GLN A 223 -5.42 21.77 -27.72
C GLN A 223 -4.91 23.22 -27.59
N LEU A 224 -3.62 23.41 -27.36
CA LEU A 224 -3.01 24.73 -27.30
C LEU A 224 -3.06 25.44 -28.66
N GLU A 225 -2.75 24.74 -29.75
CA GLU A 225 -2.89 25.27 -31.11
C GLU A 225 -4.36 25.61 -31.44
N HIS A 226 -5.31 24.77 -31.01
CA HIS A 226 -6.73 25.05 -31.19
C HIS A 226 -7.16 26.31 -30.43
N ALA A 227 -6.80 26.41 -29.14
CA ALA A 227 -7.10 27.57 -28.31
C ALA A 227 -6.45 28.85 -28.87
N GLN A 228 -5.23 28.76 -29.41
CA GLN A 228 -4.58 29.88 -30.08
C GLN A 228 -5.35 30.33 -31.32
N ARG A 229 -5.77 29.39 -32.19
CA ARG A 229 -6.57 29.73 -33.38
C ARG A 229 -7.92 30.35 -33.02
N GLU A 230 -8.60 29.82 -32.00
CA GLU A 230 -9.85 30.42 -31.49
C GLU A 230 -9.61 31.83 -30.94
N PHE A 231 -8.52 32.02 -30.19
CA PHE A 231 -8.14 33.34 -29.68
C PHE A 231 -7.81 34.32 -30.81
N GLU A 232 -7.06 33.88 -31.83
CA GLU A 232 -6.76 34.71 -33.00
C GLU A 232 -8.03 35.08 -33.78
N SER A 233 -8.93 34.12 -34.01
CA SER A 233 -10.22 34.36 -34.66
C SER A 233 -11.06 35.37 -33.88
N THR A 234 -11.20 35.19 -32.56
CA THR A 234 -11.95 36.14 -31.72
C THR A 234 -11.27 37.51 -31.65
N LEU A 235 -9.94 37.56 -31.72
CA LEU A 235 -9.18 38.80 -31.78
C LEU A 235 -9.34 39.53 -33.12
N GLU A 236 -9.44 38.80 -34.23
CA GLU A 236 -9.80 39.37 -35.53
C GLU A 236 -11.24 39.88 -35.54
N ASP A 237 -12.20 39.08 -35.05
CA ASP A 237 -13.60 39.47 -34.96
C ASP A 237 -13.75 40.76 -34.11
N THR A 238 -13.12 40.81 -32.94
CA THR A 238 -13.13 42.01 -32.09
C THR A 238 -12.46 43.21 -32.76
N LYS A 239 -11.35 43.03 -33.49
CA LYS A 239 -10.75 44.10 -34.31
C LYS A 239 -11.73 44.62 -35.37
N THR A 240 -12.43 43.75 -36.08
CA THR A 240 -13.39 44.19 -37.11
C THR A 240 -14.58 44.92 -36.49
N VAL A 241 -15.07 44.46 -35.34
CA VAL A 241 -16.14 45.13 -34.58
C VAL A 241 -15.67 46.51 -34.13
N LEU A 242 -14.50 46.62 -33.50
CA LEU A 242 -13.93 47.90 -33.07
C LEU A 242 -13.68 48.85 -34.25
N GLN A 243 -13.25 48.34 -35.40
CA GLN A 243 -13.07 49.15 -36.60
C GLN A 243 -14.41 49.68 -37.13
N LYS A 244 -15.45 48.84 -37.18
CA LYS A 244 -16.82 49.28 -37.53
C LYS A 244 -17.35 50.30 -36.53
N GLU A 245 -17.15 50.10 -35.23
CA GLU A 245 -17.55 51.06 -34.19
C GLU A 245 -16.82 52.40 -34.34
N LYS A 246 -15.51 52.37 -34.65
CA LYS A 246 -14.71 53.57 -34.93
C LYS A 246 -15.24 54.30 -36.17
N GLU A 247 -15.50 53.58 -37.26
CA GLU A 247 -16.05 54.16 -38.49
C GLU A 247 -17.42 54.78 -38.23
N GLN A 248 -18.31 54.08 -37.52
CA GLN A 248 -19.62 54.61 -37.12
C GLN A 248 -19.49 55.82 -36.20
N ALA A 249 -18.54 55.85 -35.27
CA ALA A 249 -18.29 56.99 -34.40
C ALA A 249 -17.78 58.20 -35.19
N LEU A 250 -16.90 58.00 -36.17
CA LEU A 250 -16.44 59.04 -37.08
C LEU A 250 -17.57 59.58 -37.95
N GLU A 251 -18.43 58.71 -38.47
CA GLU A 251 -19.59 59.11 -39.27
C GLU A 251 -20.57 59.94 -38.44
N LYS A 252 -20.90 59.47 -37.22
CA LYS A 252 -21.71 60.23 -36.25
C LYS A 252 -21.09 61.58 -35.90
N LEU A 253 -19.76 61.65 -35.79
CA LEU A 253 -19.05 62.91 -35.53
C LEU A 253 -19.14 63.87 -36.72
N LYS A 254 -18.95 63.37 -37.95
CA LYS A 254 -19.14 64.17 -39.18
C LYS A 254 -20.57 64.68 -39.29
N GLU A 255 -21.57 63.84 -39.02
CA GLU A 255 -22.97 64.26 -39.01
C GLU A 255 -23.24 65.35 -37.98
N LYS A 256 -22.69 65.23 -36.77
CA LYS A 256 -22.79 66.28 -35.75
C LYS A 256 -22.14 67.58 -36.20
N MET A 257 -20.91 67.53 -36.72
CA MET A 257 -20.23 68.71 -37.26
C MET A 257 -21.02 69.37 -38.39
N ASN A 258 -21.55 68.58 -39.33
CA ASN A 258 -22.35 69.10 -40.44
C ASN A 258 -23.65 69.74 -39.92
N LYS A 259 -24.32 69.12 -38.94
CA LYS A 259 -25.52 69.71 -38.29
C LYS A 259 -25.16 71.02 -37.59
N GLU A 260 -24.10 71.04 -36.80
CA GLU A 260 -23.61 72.24 -36.11
C GLU A 260 -23.23 73.34 -37.11
N GLN A 261 -22.58 73.01 -38.23
CA GLN A 261 -22.24 73.96 -39.29
C GLN A 261 -23.49 74.53 -39.96
N VAL A 262 -24.46 73.68 -40.30
CA VAL A 262 -25.75 74.12 -40.88
C VAL A 262 -26.51 75.00 -39.90
N ASP A 263 -26.55 74.64 -38.63
CA ASP A 263 -27.23 75.42 -37.60
C ASP A 263 -26.52 76.76 -37.32
N ALA A 264 -25.18 76.80 -37.36
CA ALA A 264 -24.41 78.04 -37.29
C ALA A 264 -24.70 78.96 -38.49
N ILE A 265 -24.71 78.42 -39.72
CA ILE A 265 -25.07 79.19 -40.92
C ILE A 265 -26.51 79.72 -40.82
N LYS A 266 -27.46 78.91 -40.34
CA LYS A 266 -28.85 79.34 -40.13
C LYS A 266 -28.96 80.47 -39.10
N LYS A 267 -28.22 80.39 -37.99
CA LYS A 267 -28.17 81.46 -36.98
C LYS A 267 -27.63 82.75 -37.56
N VAL A 268 -26.48 82.71 -38.23
CA VAL A 268 -25.88 83.89 -38.88
C VAL A 268 -26.82 84.48 -39.94
N HIS A 269 -27.45 83.64 -40.77
CA HIS A 269 -28.39 84.11 -41.79
C HIS A 269 -29.66 84.72 -41.17
N GLY A 270 -30.15 84.14 -40.07
CA GLY A 270 -31.28 84.70 -39.31
C GLY A 270 -30.95 86.06 -38.69
N GLU A 271 -29.78 86.19 -38.07
CA GLU A 271 -29.27 87.45 -37.53
C GLU A 271 -29.10 88.51 -38.64
N GLU A 272 -28.56 88.13 -39.79
CA GLU A 272 -28.40 89.03 -40.94
C GLU A 272 -29.76 89.50 -41.51
N LEU A 273 -30.76 88.62 -41.58
CA LEU A 273 -32.11 88.97 -41.99
C LEU A 273 -32.77 89.96 -41.01
N VAL A 274 -32.60 89.77 -39.71
CA VAL A 274 -33.11 90.70 -38.68
C VAL A 274 -32.44 92.06 -38.81
N ILE A 275 -31.11 92.11 -38.99
CA ILE A 275 -30.37 93.36 -39.21
C ILE A 275 -30.84 94.06 -40.48
N ARG A 276 -31.00 93.33 -41.60
CA ARG A 276 -31.52 93.91 -42.85
C ARG A 276 -32.95 94.44 -42.72
N GLN A 277 -33.81 93.72 -42.01
CA GLN A 277 -35.19 94.16 -41.77
C GLN A 277 -35.24 95.41 -40.89
N SER A 278 -34.42 95.49 -39.84
CA SER A 278 -34.28 96.69 -39.00
C SER A 278 -33.80 97.88 -39.83
N ALA A 279 -32.71 97.71 -40.59
CA ALA A 279 -32.16 98.77 -41.43
C ALA A 279 -33.16 99.26 -42.50
N LEU A 280 -33.96 98.35 -43.08
CA LEU A 280 -35.04 98.71 -44.00
C LEU A 280 -36.17 99.48 -43.31
N ALA A 281 -36.53 99.10 -42.09
CA ALA A 281 -37.55 99.80 -41.30
C ALA A 281 -37.10 101.20 -40.91
N GLU A 282 -35.85 101.35 -40.46
CA GLU A 282 -35.23 102.65 -40.14
C GLU A 282 -35.18 103.56 -41.39
N LEU A 283 -34.78 103.02 -42.54
CA LEU A 283 -34.74 103.78 -43.79
C LEU A 283 -36.14 104.24 -44.22
N ARG A 284 -37.16 103.37 -44.08
CA ARG A 284 -38.56 103.72 -44.37
C ARG A 284 -39.05 104.84 -43.45
N ALA A 285 -38.83 104.73 -42.13
CA ALA A 285 -39.22 105.75 -41.18
C ALA A 285 -38.55 107.11 -41.47
N HIS A 286 -37.26 107.11 -41.84
CA HIS A 286 -36.55 108.33 -42.22
C HIS A 286 -37.12 108.97 -43.50
N LEU A 287 -37.46 108.17 -44.51
CA LEU A 287 -38.09 108.67 -45.75
C LEU A 287 -39.49 109.21 -45.49
N GLU A 288 -40.27 108.57 -44.63
CA GLU A 288 -41.63 108.99 -44.27
C GLU A 288 -41.62 110.33 -43.51
N MET A 289 -40.73 110.50 -42.53
CA MET A 289 -40.52 111.82 -41.88
C MET A 289 -40.11 112.91 -42.88
N LYS A 290 -39.31 112.56 -43.90
CA LYS A 290 -38.88 113.52 -44.91
C LYS A 290 -40.03 113.93 -45.83
N ILE A 291 -40.90 112.99 -46.20
CA ILE A 291 -42.13 113.24 -46.95
C ILE A 291 -43.05 114.17 -46.14
N ASP A 292 -43.25 113.90 -44.85
CA ASP A 292 -44.09 114.75 -43.98
C ASP A 292 -43.53 116.17 -43.86
N SER A 293 -42.20 116.32 -43.74
CA SER A 293 -41.56 117.64 -43.70
C SER A 293 -41.76 118.43 -44.99
N LEU A 294 -41.72 117.76 -46.14
CA LEU A 294 -41.94 118.38 -47.45
C LEU A 294 -43.40 118.76 -47.65
N ASN A 295 -44.33 117.91 -47.22
CA ASN A 295 -45.77 118.21 -47.26
C ASN A 295 -46.12 119.42 -46.40
N ASN A 296 -45.53 119.56 -45.22
CA ASN A 296 -45.70 120.75 -44.39
C ASN A 296 -45.18 122.02 -45.09
N LYS A 297 -44.04 121.92 -45.78
CA LYS A 297 -43.46 123.03 -46.56
C LYS A 297 -44.37 123.44 -47.73
N ILE A 298 -44.97 122.47 -48.42
CA ILE A 298 -45.92 122.71 -49.51
C ILE A 298 -47.16 123.45 -48.96
N ASN A 299 -47.73 122.98 -47.86
CA ASN A 299 -48.90 123.61 -47.24
C ASN A 299 -48.62 125.06 -46.76
N GLU A 300 -47.41 125.36 -46.29
CA GLU A 300 -47.02 126.74 -45.94
C GLU A 300 -46.97 127.63 -47.17
N LEU A 301 -46.35 127.17 -48.26
CA LEU A 301 -46.23 127.93 -49.50
C LEU A 301 -47.60 128.14 -50.19
N GLU A 302 -48.49 127.15 -50.14
CA GLU A 302 -49.86 127.29 -50.67
C GLU A 302 -50.66 128.35 -49.92
N LYS A 303 -50.49 128.45 -48.59
CA LYS A 303 -51.13 129.52 -47.79
C LYS A 303 -50.58 130.90 -48.14
N GLU A 304 -49.27 131.03 -48.39
CA GLU A 304 -48.67 132.29 -48.82
C GLU A 304 -49.16 132.74 -50.21
N ILE A 305 -49.37 131.79 -51.13
CA ILE A 305 -49.92 132.09 -52.46
C ILE A 305 -51.35 132.62 -52.34
N LEU A 306 -52.21 131.95 -51.56
CA LEU A 306 -53.58 132.40 -51.35
C LEU A 306 -53.66 133.80 -50.73
N ALA A 307 -52.79 134.10 -49.76
CA ALA A 307 -52.74 135.43 -49.14
C ALA A 307 -52.33 136.54 -50.13
N ARG A 308 -51.44 136.24 -51.09
CA ARG A 308 -51.03 137.20 -52.12
C ARG A 308 -52.11 137.42 -53.17
N ASP A 309 -52.87 136.39 -53.52
CA ASP A 309 -53.98 136.53 -54.47
C ASP A 309 -55.09 137.44 -53.93
N GLU A 310 -55.40 137.36 -52.63
CA GLU A 310 -56.35 138.29 -51.97
C GLU A 310 -55.90 139.75 -52.09
N ILE A 311 -54.60 140.02 -51.96
CA ILE A 311 -54.04 141.38 -52.09
C ILE A 311 -54.23 141.90 -53.52
N ILE A 312 -53.96 141.07 -54.54
CA ILE A 312 -54.07 141.45 -55.95
C ILE A 312 -55.50 141.86 -56.30
N VAL A 313 -56.50 141.10 -55.84
CA VAL A 313 -57.92 141.39 -56.09
C VAL A 313 -58.31 142.75 -55.48
N SER A 314 -57.82 143.08 -54.28
CA SER A 314 -58.11 144.36 -53.63
C SER A 314 -57.52 145.57 -54.38
N VAL A 315 -56.34 145.42 -54.99
CA VAL A 315 -55.65 146.47 -55.73
C VAL A 315 -56.33 146.73 -57.08
N GLN A 316 -56.82 145.67 -57.75
CA GLN A 316 -57.55 145.81 -59.01
C GLN A 316 -58.87 146.57 -58.84
N SER A 317 -59.64 146.28 -57.78
CA SER A 317 -60.88 147.00 -57.45
C SER A 317 -60.66 148.50 -57.25
N LYS A 318 -59.61 148.89 -56.51
CA LYS A 318 -59.28 150.30 -56.29
C LYS A 318 -58.85 151.01 -57.58
N ARG A 319 -58.20 150.30 -58.50
CA ARG A 319 -57.79 150.85 -59.80
C ARG A 319 -59.00 151.22 -60.65
N GLU A 320 -59.99 150.34 -60.74
CA GLU A 320 -61.20 150.57 -61.54
C GLU A 320 -62.00 151.78 -61.03
N LEU A 321 -62.14 151.90 -59.71
CA LEU A 321 -62.88 153.01 -59.10
C LEU A 321 -62.23 154.39 -59.36
N LEU A 322 -60.89 154.45 -59.41
CA LEU A 322 -60.16 155.67 -59.75
C LEU A 322 -60.26 156.01 -61.25
N TYR A 323 -60.35 155.02 -62.13
CA TYR A 323 -60.54 155.24 -63.56
C TYR A 323 -61.92 155.88 -63.84
N ASP A 324 -62.98 155.40 -63.18
CA ASP A 324 -64.33 155.93 -63.38
C ASP A 324 -64.46 157.41 -62.95
N GLN A 325 -63.85 157.78 -61.82
CA GLN A 325 -63.87 159.16 -61.33
C GLN A 325 -63.14 160.13 -62.28
N LEU A 326 -62.08 159.66 -62.92
CA LEU A 326 -61.29 160.48 -63.85
C LEU A 326 -62.04 160.74 -65.16
N VAL A 327 -62.78 159.74 -65.66
CA VAL A 327 -63.63 159.89 -66.85
C VAL A 327 -64.79 160.86 -66.58
N GLN A 328 -65.39 160.81 -65.38
CA GLN A 328 -66.48 161.70 -64.98
C GLN A 328 -66.05 163.17 -64.93
N ALA A 329 -64.86 163.45 -64.38
CA ALA A 329 -64.31 164.80 -64.35
C ALA A 329 -64.03 165.34 -65.76
N GLN A 330 -63.54 164.50 -66.68
CA GLN A 330 -63.33 164.89 -68.08
C GLN A 330 -64.63 165.31 -68.77
N THR A 331 -65.74 164.61 -68.53
CA THR A 331 -67.04 164.96 -69.11
C THR A 331 -67.60 166.26 -68.56
N ASP A 332 -67.42 166.53 -67.26
CA ASP A 332 -67.94 167.75 -66.62
C ASP A 332 -67.18 169.01 -67.09
N PHE A 333 -65.86 168.91 -67.25
CA PHE A 333 -65.06 170.01 -67.79
C PHE A 333 -65.37 170.30 -69.26
N GLN A 334 -65.70 169.29 -70.06
CA GLN A 334 -66.20 169.50 -71.43
C GLN A 334 -67.52 170.25 -71.44
N HIS A 335 -68.45 169.84 -70.57
CA HIS A 335 -69.78 170.43 -70.50
C HIS A 335 -69.76 171.90 -70.06
N PHE A 336 -68.77 172.28 -69.23
CA PHE A 336 -68.54 173.66 -68.81
C PHE A 336 -67.97 174.55 -69.93
N ILE A 337 -67.03 174.02 -70.72
CA ILE A 337 -66.39 174.79 -71.81
C ILE A 337 -67.39 175.12 -72.92
N ASP A 338 -68.31 174.20 -73.23
CA ASP A 338 -69.26 174.36 -74.34
C ASP A 338 -70.38 175.41 -74.07
N HIS A 339 -70.55 175.88 -72.81
CA HIS A 339 -71.59 176.86 -72.45
C HIS A 339 -71.10 178.32 -72.37
N HIS A 340 -69.83 178.60 -72.69
CA HIS A 340 -69.25 179.94 -72.52
C HIS A 340 -68.98 180.65 -73.86
N PRO A 341 -69.56 181.84 -74.12
CA PRO A 341 -69.66 182.44 -75.46
C PRO A 341 -68.36 183.07 -76.01
N ARG A 342 -67.20 182.71 -75.45
CA ARG A 342 -65.87 183.14 -75.93
C ARG A 342 -64.96 181.98 -76.34
N PHE A 343 -65.45 180.74 -76.28
CA PHE A 343 -64.67 179.56 -76.64
C PHE A 343 -65.34 178.79 -77.79
N ASP A 344 -64.60 178.54 -78.86
CA ASP A 344 -65.00 177.60 -79.90
C ASP A 344 -64.73 176.16 -79.44
N SER A 345 -65.59 175.21 -79.86
CA SER A 345 -65.60 173.85 -79.30
C SER A 345 -64.29 173.09 -79.54
N GLY A 346 -63.83 172.35 -78.52
CA GLY A 346 -62.70 171.42 -78.62
C GLY A 346 -61.43 171.74 -77.81
N GLN A 347 -61.44 172.71 -76.88
CA GLN A 347 -60.22 173.11 -76.13
C GLN A 347 -59.95 172.39 -74.80
N THR A 348 -60.76 171.42 -74.39
CA THR A 348 -60.59 170.60 -73.16
C THR A 348 -59.29 169.80 -73.10
N ASN A 349 -58.78 169.34 -74.26
CA ASN A 349 -57.59 168.48 -74.32
C ASN A 349 -56.29 169.16 -73.86
N TYR A 350 -56.30 170.48 -73.63
CA TYR A 350 -55.13 171.23 -73.16
C TYR A 350 -55.09 171.48 -71.64
N LEU A 351 -56.20 171.28 -70.92
CA LEU A 351 -56.30 171.57 -69.48
C LEU A 351 -56.24 170.33 -68.58
N LEU A 352 -56.52 169.14 -69.10
CA LEU A 352 -56.43 167.88 -68.37
C LEU A 352 -55.46 166.90 -69.05
N PRO A 353 -54.52 166.27 -68.31
CA PRO A 353 -53.60 165.28 -68.87
C PRO A 353 -54.36 164.14 -69.56
N ASN A 354 -53.98 163.83 -70.80
CA ASN A 354 -54.60 162.78 -71.58
C ASN A 354 -54.07 161.40 -71.14
N VAL A 355 -54.68 160.82 -70.11
CA VAL A 355 -54.19 159.59 -69.43
C VAL A 355 -54.25 158.35 -70.34
N ILE A 356 -54.94 158.42 -71.49
CA ILE A 356 -55.00 157.33 -72.48
C ILE A 356 -53.62 157.07 -73.13
N ALA A 357 -52.69 158.04 -73.14
CA ALA A 357 -51.42 157.91 -73.85
C ALA A 357 -50.19 157.57 -72.99
N ASN A 358 -50.28 157.56 -71.65
CA ASN A 358 -49.10 157.20 -70.83
C ASN A 358 -49.45 156.65 -69.43
N PRO A 359 -49.36 155.33 -69.20
CA PRO A 359 -49.76 154.68 -67.95
C PRO A 359 -48.75 154.82 -66.79
N GLN A 360 -47.67 155.59 -66.94
CA GLN A 360 -46.57 155.63 -65.97
C GLN A 360 -46.68 156.71 -64.87
N ILE A 361 -47.68 157.60 -64.90
CA ILE A 361 -47.78 158.71 -63.93
C ILE A 361 -48.51 158.30 -62.63
N LEU A 362 -49.28 157.21 -62.62
CA LEU A 362 -49.93 156.69 -61.39
C LEU A 362 -48.99 155.85 -60.50
N ASN A 363 -47.80 155.49 -60.99
CA ASN A 363 -46.88 154.58 -60.31
C ASN A 363 -46.34 155.06 -58.94
N PRO A 364 -46.16 156.37 -58.65
CA PRO A 364 -45.62 156.78 -57.34
C PRO A 364 -46.62 156.69 -56.17
N TYR A 365 -47.92 156.52 -56.43
CA TYR A 365 -48.95 156.40 -55.39
C TYR A 365 -49.36 154.96 -55.07
N LEU A 366 -49.14 154.01 -56.00
CA LEU A 366 -49.43 152.59 -55.80
C LEU A 366 -48.29 151.86 -55.06
N GLU A 367 -47.04 152.28 -55.22
CA GLU A 367 -45.88 151.69 -54.51
C GLU A 367 -45.85 152.00 -53.01
N LYS A 368 -46.56 153.04 -52.54
CA LYS A 368 -46.66 153.38 -51.10
C LYS A 368 -47.72 152.58 -50.33
N GLN A 369 -48.54 151.76 -50.99
CA GLN A 369 -49.54 150.89 -50.32
C GLN A 369 -49.30 149.39 -50.52
N LEU A 370 -48.20 149.00 -51.19
CA LEU A 370 -47.82 147.61 -51.46
C LEU A 370 -46.77 147.06 -50.48
N ASN A 371 -46.44 147.79 -49.41
CA ASN A 371 -45.69 147.30 -48.27
C ASN A 371 -46.40 147.70 -46.97
N PRO A 372 -47.17 146.78 -46.34
CA PRO A 372 -47.57 146.88 -44.94
C PRO A 372 -46.40 146.79 -43.98
#